data_AF-A0AAD6S488-F1
#
_entry.id   AF-A0AAD6S488-F1
#
_cell.length_a   1.000
_cell.length_b   1.000
_cell.length_c   1.000
_cell.angle_alpha   90.00
_cell.angle_beta   90.00
_cell.angle_gamma   90.00
#
_symmetry.space_group_name_H-M   'P 1'
#
loop_
_entity.id
_entity.type
_entity.pdbx_description
1 polymer ?
#
loop_
_entity_poly.entity_id
_entity_poly.type
_entity_poly.pdbx_seq_one_letter_code
_entity_poly.pdbx_strand_id
1 'polypeptide(L)'
;MQQGMERLREKEMMERDRAKRQAEFETNIAAFNARNSTQRLGPWSAATEQETIPQGPPPLRAQYTTQATRDARRVGVLIRENVGRYLGVNMTPAQPAPVDPGSSGNSGPAAPGTNTFTIDWNDPRFTDALQQAVAKPTREQRTMGDLDWKKVTNIFWCHWSGRDRAKDWVDYLAETEATSLRCTAGGIQAQASSKFYFGSGWQTCLWNKQLLELLVKHMLEKRAADPNKYNVPDVSHGYLMALYYGSLKEAHAEWSRQQPRGGETTHDARVRAAEYNTKRRERNIGNSRKQAKFKRRISIASKMIRISGAKGDTNGVDAWTWLRDEFLGNLQSGGMSSEEDEIADVTHNGEMASTTIHGIKICPWRAKEVNSNLMLIDGMATLTSTTSRNARMWARTETQSETFPPIRLPREMYDAD
;
A
#
# COMPACT_ATOMS: atom_id res chain seq x y z
N MET A 1 -39.78 30.49 -10.13
CA MET A 1 -39.14 31.34 -9.10
C MET A 1 -38.86 30.60 -7.79
N GLN A 2 -39.81 29.85 -7.20
CA GLN A 2 -39.59 29.14 -5.92
C GLN A 2 -38.39 28.17 -5.91
N GLN A 3 -38.24 27.32 -6.93
CA GLN A 3 -37.09 26.40 -7.02
C GLN A 3 -35.72 27.10 -7.11
N GLY A 4 -35.67 28.33 -7.64
CA GLY A 4 -34.42 29.10 -7.70
C GLY A 4 -34.00 29.61 -6.32
N MET A 5 -34.96 30.02 -5.51
CA MET A 5 -34.72 30.49 -4.13
C MET A 5 -34.28 29.34 -3.21
N GLU A 6 -34.80 28.13 -3.44
CA GLU A 6 -34.45 26.94 -2.66
C GLU A 6 -33.00 26.50 -2.91
N ARG A 7 -32.57 26.46 -4.18
CA ARG A 7 -31.17 26.18 -4.54
C ARG A 7 -30.19 27.23 -3.99
N LEU A 8 -30.61 28.49 -3.92
CA LEU A 8 -29.79 29.56 -3.34
C LEU A 8 -29.58 29.33 -1.83
N ARG A 9 -30.64 28.95 -1.10
CA ARG A 9 -30.57 28.64 0.34
C ARG A 9 -29.70 27.41 0.63
N GLU A 10 -29.80 26.37 -0.19
CA GLU A 10 -28.92 25.19 -0.06
C GLU A 10 -27.45 25.55 -0.28
N LYS A 11 -27.17 26.40 -1.27
CA LYS A 11 -25.80 26.89 -1.52
C LYS A 11 -25.26 27.71 -0.35
N GLU A 12 -26.05 28.63 0.19
CA GLU A 12 -25.67 29.42 1.36
C GLU A 12 -25.43 28.54 2.61
N MET A 13 -26.26 27.51 2.80
CA MET A 13 -26.08 26.55 3.90
C MET A 13 -24.77 25.76 3.75
N MET A 14 -24.47 25.27 2.54
CA MET A 14 -23.21 24.57 2.27
C MET A 14 -21.98 25.47 2.44
N GLU A 15 -22.05 26.74 2.04
CA GLU A 15 -20.96 27.70 2.22
C GLU A 15 -20.73 28.02 3.71
N ARG A 16 -21.80 28.15 4.52
CA ARG A 16 -21.69 28.30 5.97
C ARG A 16 -21.06 27.08 6.64
N ASP A 17 -21.47 25.87 6.25
CA ASP A 17 -20.91 24.63 6.79
C ASP A 17 -19.43 24.48 6.42
N ARG A 18 -19.05 24.86 5.19
CA ARG A 18 -17.64 24.88 4.75
C ARG A 18 -16.81 25.86 5.57
N ALA A 19 -17.32 27.08 5.80
CA ALA A 19 -16.65 28.08 6.60
C ALA A 19 -16.47 27.63 8.06
N LYS A 20 -17.50 27.00 8.65
CA LYS A 20 -17.45 26.45 10.01
C LYS A 20 -16.36 25.37 10.14
N ARG A 21 -16.29 24.42 9.21
CA ARG A 21 -15.26 23.37 9.21
C ARG A 21 -13.85 23.94 9.06
N GLN A 22 -13.70 24.99 8.26
CA GLN A 22 -12.40 25.64 8.09
C GLN A 22 -11.95 26.36 9.36
N ALA A 23 -12.84 27.07 10.05
CA ALA A 23 -12.56 27.70 11.34
C ALA A 23 -12.20 26.67 12.44
N GLU A 24 -12.90 25.54 12.48
CA GLU A 24 -12.57 24.42 13.40
C GLU A 24 -11.18 23.83 13.11
N PHE A 25 -10.83 23.68 11.83
CA PHE A 25 -9.51 23.22 11.41
C PHE A 25 -8.39 24.17 11.81
N GLU A 26 -8.55 25.47 11.56
CA GLU A 26 -7.57 26.50 11.95
C GLU A 26 -7.39 26.57 13.47
N THR A 27 -8.49 26.45 14.23
CA THR A 27 -8.46 26.40 15.71
C THR A 27 -7.66 25.18 16.20
N ASN A 28 -7.85 24.01 15.58
CA ASN A 28 -7.11 22.80 15.93
C ASN A 28 -5.61 22.90 15.61
N ILE A 29 -5.23 23.53 14.50
CA ILE A 29 -3.82 23.80 14.17
C ILE A 29 -3.20 24.75 15.21
N ALA A 30 -3.90 25.83 15.56
CA ALA A 30 -3.40 26.77 16.58
C ALA A 30 -3.19 26.08 17.94
N ALA A 31 -4.13 25.25 18.37
CA ALA A 31 -4.02 24.48 19.61
C ALA A 31 -2.85 23.47 19.58
N PHE A 32 -2.62 22.81 18.43
CA PHE A 32 -1.49 21.90 18.24
C PHE A 32 -0.15 22.64 18.33
N ASN A 33 -0.03 23.79 17.66
CA ASN A 33 1.19 24.60 17.69
C ASN A 33 1.49 25.15 19.10
N ALA A 34 0.47 25.59 19.84
CA ALA A 34 0.61 26.05 21.22
C ALA A 34 1.08 24.94 22.18
N ARG A 35 0.61 23.69 22.00
CA ARG A 35 1.09 22.55 22.78
C ARG A 35 2.57 22.23 22.50
N ASN A 36 3.00 22.36 21.25
CA ASN A 36 4.38 22.08 20.87
C ASN A 36 5.35 23.20 21.24
N SER A 37 4.92 24.47 21.26
CA SER A 37 5.76 25.58 21.72
C SER A 37 6.05 25.50 23.21
N THR A 38 5.11 24.96 23.99
CA THR A 38 5.26 24.81 25.46
C THR A 38 6.22 23.65 25.84
N GLN A 39 6.54 22.75 24.92
CA GLN A 39 7.44 21.61 25.16
C GLN A 39 8.91 21.83 24.77
N ARG A 40 9.29 23.00 24.24
CA ARG A 40 10.70 23.33 24.01
C ARG A 40 11.34 23.93 25.26
N LEU A 41 11.99 23.03 26.01
CA LEU A 41 13.22 23.14 26.82
C LEU A 41 13.74 24.54 27.19
N GLY A 42 14.06 24.67 28.49
CA GLY A 42 14.76 25.80 29.11
C GLY A 42 16.19 26.04 28.58
N PRO A 43 16.86 27.08 29.12
CA PRO A 43 17.98 27.73 28.46
C PRO A 43 19.23 26.85 28.45
N TRP A 44 19.67 26.47 27.26
CA TRP A 44 21.04 26.01 27.01
C TRP A 44 21.91 27.24 26.74
N SER A 45 22.83 27.52 27.67
CA SER A 45 23.86 28.54 27.55
C SER A 45 24.87 28.15 26.46
N ALA A 46 25.06 29.05 25.50
CA ALA A 46 26.05 28.94 24.44
C ALA A 46 27.47 29.10 24.98
N ALA A 47 28.35 28.14 24.69
CA ALA A 47 29.79 28.34 24.67
C ALA A 47 30.23 28.29 23.20
N THR A 48 30.84 29.38 22.76
CA THR A 48 31.26 29.64 21.39
C THR A 48 32.69 29.14 21.20
N GLU A 49 32.91 28.16 20.33
CA GLU A 49 34.23 27.88 19.74
C GLU A 49 34.11 27.95 18.21
N GLN A 50 34.87 28.88 17.62
CA GLN A 50 35.02 29.05 16.18
C GLN A 50 36.17 28.15 15.71
N GLU A 51 35.86 27.12 14.92
CA GLU A 51 36.86 26.45 14.08
C GLU A 51 36.73 26.90 12.62
N THR A 52 37.79 27.53 12.13
CA THR A 52 38.03 27.87 10.72
C THR A 52 38.31 26.64 9.88
N ILE A 53 37.48 26.39 8.85
CA ILE A 53 37.69 25.37 7.82
C ILE A 53 38.32 26.01 6.58
N PRO A 54 39.40 25.44 5.98
CA PRO A 54 40.04 25.99 4.78
C PRO A 54 39.24 25.64 3.50
N GLN A 55 39.12 26.62 2.60
CA GLN A 55 38.42 26.46 1.32
C GLN A 55 39.24 25.67 0.30
N GLY A 56 38.63 24.63 -0.26
CA GLY A 56 39.12 23.92 -1.45
C GLY A 56 38.69 24.60 -2.76
N PRO A 57 39.34 24.27 -3.90
CA PRO A 57 39.13 24.93 -5.17
C PRO A 57 37.77 24.58 -5.82
N PRO A 58 37.20 25.49 -6.65
CA PRO A 58 35.87 25.32 -7.22
C PRO A 58 35.85 24.30 -8.37
N PRO A 59 34.74 23.55 -8.56
CA PRO A 59 34.62 22.60 -9.67
C PRO A 59 34.31 23.26 -11.01
N LEU A 60 34.82 22.63 -12.08
CA LEU A 60 34.70 23.02 -13.48
C LEU A 60 33.25 22.91 -13.98
N ARG A 61 32.79 23.97 -14.65
CA ARG A 61 31.53 24.08 -15.40
C ARG A 61 31.51 23.09 -16.58
N ALA A 62 30.66 22.08 -16.54
CA ALA A 62 30.34 21.25 -17.71
C ALA A 62 29.12 21.83 -18.44
N GLN A 63 29.30 22.22 -19.70
CA GLN A 63 28.23 22.62 -20.61
C GLN A 63 27.55 21.36 -21.19
N TYR A 64 26.25 21.18 -20.95
CA TYR A 64 25.46 20.13 -21.59
C TYR A 64 24.26 20.74 -22.32
N THR A 65 24.38 20.89 -23.63
CA THR A 65 23.24 21.01 -24.54
C THR A 65 23.57 20.34 -25.88
N THR A 66 22.59 19.60 -26.43
CA THR A 66 22.46 19.06 -27.82
C THR A 66 22.71 17.57 -28.14
N GLN A 67 22.91 16.66 -27.17
CA GLN A 67 23.08 15.22 -27.50
C GLN A 67 21.75 14.41 -27.65
N ALA A 68 20.67 14.84 -27.00
CA ALA A 68 19.45 14.02 -26.83
C ALA A 68 18.66 13.70 -28.11
N THR A 69 18.81 14.47 -29.18
CA THR A 69 18.11 14.23 -30.46
C THR A 69 18.85 13.28 -31.41
N ARG A 70 20.14 13.01 -31.19
CA ARG A 70 20.90 12.03 -31.99
C ARG A 70 20.68 10.58 -31.52
N ASP A 71 20.36 10.37 -30.24
CA ASP A 71 20.22 9.02 -29.68
C ASP A 71 18.93 8.32 -30.11
N ALA A 72 17.85 9.06 -30.41
CA ALA A 72 16.57 8.48 -30.84
C ALA A 72 16.63 7.73 -32.19
N ARG A 73 17.55 8.08 -33.09
CA ARG A 73 17.74 7.37 -34.37
C ARG A 73 18.64 6.13 -34.24
N ARG A 74 19.48 6.05 -33.19
CA ARG A 74 20.40 4.93 -32.94
C ARG A 74 19.70 3.73 -32.29
N VAL A 75 18.64 4.00 -31.53
CA VAL A 75 17.80 3.00 -30.84
C VAL A 75 17.07 2.05 -31.81
N GLY A 76 16.67 2.53 -33.00
CA GLY A 76 16.02 1.69 -34.01
C GLY A 76 16.94 0.62 -34.63
N VAL A 77 18.26 0.82 -34.56
CA VAL A 77 19.26 -0.13 -35.09
C VAL A 77 19.55 -1.23 -34.07
N LEU A 78 19.63 -0.89 -32.77
CA LEU A 78 19.86 -1.86 -31.68
C LEU A 78 18.74 -2.89 -31.50
N ILE A 79 17.50 -2.54 -31.85
CA ILE A 79 16.36 -3.46 -31.80
C ILE A 79 16.48 -4.58 -32.87
N ARG A 80 17.12 -4.31 -34.01
CA ARG A 80 17.32 -5.34 -35.06
C ARG A 80 18.44 -6.33 -34.71
N GLU A 81 19.48 -5.90 -34.02
CA GLU A 81 20.65 -6.74 -33.74
C GLU A 81 20.42 -7.73 -32.59
N ASN A 82 19.57 -7.40 -31.62
CA ASN A 82 19.33 -8.27 -30.46
C ASN A 82 18.22 -9.32 -30.68
N VAL A 83 17.26 -9.10 -31.57
CA VAL A 83 16.14 -10.03 -31.80
C VAL A 83 16.57 -11.26 -32.62
N GLY A 84 17.60 -11.13 -33.47
CA GLY A 84 18.07 -12.23 -34.32
C GLY A 84 18.73 -13.40 -33.59
N ARG A 85 19.07 -13.28 -32.29
CA ARG A 85 19.78 -14.32 -31.52
C ARG A 85 18.88 -15.27 -30.72
N TYR A 86 17.61 -14.94 -30.49
CA TYR A 86 16.81 -15.61 -29.44
C TYR A 86 15.70 -16.56 -29.92
N LEU A 87 15.38 -16.64 -31.22
CA LEU A 87 14.16 -17.34 -31.70
C LEU A 87 14.41 -18.67 -32.43
N GLY A 88 15.26 -19.52 -31.85
CA GLY A 88 15.55 -20.86 -32.38
C GLY A 88 14.85 -22.00 -31.63
N VAL A 89 13.52 -22.08 -31.57
CA VAL A 89 12.80 -23.31 -31.15
C VAL A 89 11.44 -23.45 -31.85
N ASN A 90 11.25 -24.55 -32.59
CA ASN A 90 9.97 -25.01 -33.12
C ASN A 90 9.22 -25.83 -32.06
N MET A 91 7.95 -25.53 -31.78
CA MET A 91 7.06 -26.40 -31.01
C MET A 91 5.77 -26.70 -31.77
N THR A 92 5.48 -28.00 -31.91
CA THR A 92 4.26 -28.58 -32.49
C THR A 92 3.23 -28.80 -31.39
N PRO A 93 1.93 -28.49 -31.59
CA PRO A 93 0.91 -28.71 -30.55
C PRO A 93 0.27 -30.10 -30.64
N ALA A 94 0.05 -30.72 -29.48
CA ALA A 94 -0.68 -31.98 -29.32
C ALA A 94 -2.20 -31.76 -29.16
N GLN A 95 -2.99 -32.69 -29.69
CA GLN A 95 -4.47 -32.72 -29.61
C GLN A 95 -4.99 -33.22 -28.24
N PRO A 96 -6.23 -32.84 -27.86
CA PRO A 96 -6.87 -33.26 -26.62
C PRO A 96 -7.67 -34.57 -26.74
N ALA A 97 -7.73 -35.33 -25.63
CA ALA A 97 -8.57 -36.51 -25.45
C ALA A 97 -10.00 -36.15 -24.99
N PRO A 98 -11.01 -37.04 -25.20
CA PRO A 98 -12.42 -36.72 -25.02
C PRO A 98 -12.95 -36.99 -23.60
N VAL A 99 -14.13 -36.41 -23.36
CA VAL A 99 -14.90 -36.28 -22.11
C VAL A 99 -15.90 -37.44 -21.99
N ASP A 100 -16.09 -37.96 -20.77
CA ASP A 100 -17.21 -38.83 -20.40
C ASP A 100 -18.22 -38.09 -19.50
N PRO A 101 -19.54 -38.27 -19.68
CA PRO A 101 -20.57 -37.65 -18.83
C PRO A 101 -21.27 -38.67 -17.92
N GLY A 102 -21.62 -38.24 -16.70
CA GLY A 102 -22.68 -38.91 -15.94
C GLY A 102 -22.67 -38.62 -14.45
N SER A 103 -23.66 -37.87 -13.97
CA SER A 103 -24.71 -38.41 -13.10
C SER A 103 -25.48 -37.29 -12.40
N SER A 104 -26.79 -37.31 -12.60
CA SER A 104 -27.81 -36.43 -12.03
C SER A 104 -28.24 -36.89 -10.63
N GLY A 105 -28.42 -35.96 -9.70
CA GLY A 105 -29.08 -36.21 -8.41
C GLY A 105 -29.90 -35.00 -7.97
N ASN A 106 -31.21 -35.14 -8.07
CA ASN A 106 -32.23 -34.11 -7.83
C ASN A 106 -32.84 -34.33 -6.43
N SER A 107 -32.93 -33.29 -5.61
CA SER A 107 -33.71 -33.32 -4.35
C SER A 107 -34.25 -31.92 -4.04
N GLY A 108 -35.58 -31.84 -3.93
CA GLY A 108 -36.36 -30.61 -3.80
C GLY A 108 -36.30 -29.93 -2.41
N PRO A 109 -36.97 -28.77 -2.28
CA PRO A 109 -36.73 -27.86 -1.17
C PRO A 109 -37.59 -28.18 0.07
N ALA A 110 -36.95 -28.26 1.23
CA ALA A 110 -37.60 -28.25 2.53
C ALA A 110 -37.80 -26.80 3.03
N ALA A 111 -38.92 -26.57 3.72
CA ALA A 111 -39.37 -25.28 4.22
C ALA A 111 -38.38 -24.61 5.22
N PRO A 112 -38.34 -23.27 5.30
CA PRO A 112 -37.42 -22.56 6.18
C PRO A 112 -37.91 -22.61 7.64
N GLY A 113 -37.31 -23.51 8.43
CA GLY A 113 -37.32 -23.40 9.88
C GLY A 113 -36.35 -22.31 10.32
N THR A 114 -36.80 -21.38 11.16
CA THR A 114 -35.93 -20.43 11.87
C THR A 114 -35.05 -21.19 12.86
N ASN A 115 -33.92 -21.68 12.37
CA ASN A 115 -32.86 -22.27 13.17
C ASN A 115 -32.16 -21.17 13.98
N THR A 116 -32.47 -21.12 15.28
CA THR A 116 -31.65 -20.42 16.27
C THR A 116 -30.33 -21.18 16.39
N PHE A 117 -29.32 -20.75 15.64
CA PHE A 117 -27.99 -21.34 15.62
C PHE A 117 -27.29 -21.03 16.95
N THR A 118 -27.22 -22.01 17.85
CA THR A 118 -26.47 -21.88 19.11
C THR A 118 -25.03 -22.28 18.82
N ILE A 119 -24.14 -21.30 18.75
CA ILE A 119 -22.70 -21.54 18.51
C ILE A 119 -22.06 -21.94 19.83
N ASP A 120 -21.41 -23.09 19.88
CA ASP A 120 -20.52 -23.44 20.99
C ASP A 120 -19.17 -22.72 20.79
N TRP A 121 -18.99 -21.64 21.54
CA TRP A 121 -17.86 -20.73 21.41
C TRP A 121 -16.55 -21.25 22.00
N ASN A 122 -16.60 -22.36 22.75
CA ASN A 122 -15.43 -23.01 23.32
C ASN A 122 -14.90 -24.14 22.42
N ASP A 123 -15.58 -24.46 21.32
CA ASP A 123 -15.10 -25.47 20.38
C ASP A 123 -13.81 -24.98 19.66
N PRO A 124 -12.66 -25.66 19.82
CA PRO A 124 -11.44 -25.35 19.10
C PRO A 124 -11.64 -25.29 17.58
N ARG A 125 -12.59 -26.10 17.05
CA ARG A 125 -12.95 -26.15 15.63
C ARG A 125 -13.54 -24.83 15.14
N PHE A 126 -14.19 -24.06 16.00
CA PHE A 126 -14.74 -22.76 15.62
C PHE A 126 -13.63 -21.72 15.39
N THR A 127 -12.61 -21.70 16.27
CA THR A 127 -11.40 -20.88 16.07
C THR A 127 -10.67 -21.28 14.80
N ASP A 128 -10.54 -22.58 14.52
CA ASP A 128 -9.93 -23.08 13.30
C ASP A 128 -10.78 -22.73 12.06
N ALA A 129 -12.10 -22.81 12.15
CA ALA A 129 -13.01 -22.43 11.08
C ALA A 129 -12.95 -20.93 10.77
N LEU A 130 -12.87 -20.06 11.79
CA LEU A 130 -12.64 -18.63 11.60
C LEU A 130 -11.28 -18.36 10.95
N GLN A 131 -10.22 -19.04 11.41
CA GLN A 131 -8.89 -18.90 10.80
C GLN A 131 -8.87 -19.38 9.34
N GLN A 132 -9.56 -20.47 9.03
CA GLN A 132 -9.69 -20.99 7.66
C GLN A 132 -10.55 -20.08 6.78
N ALA A 133 -11.63 -19.50 7.32
CA ALA A 133 -12.48 -18.54 6.62
C ALA A 133 -11.72 -17.26 6.26
N VAL A 134 -10.84 -16.77 7.14
CA VAL A 134 -9.91 -15.67 6.83
C VAL A 134 -8.91 -16.07 5.74
N ALA A 135 -8.43 -17.32 5.76
CA ALA A 135 -7.37 -17.78 4.86
C ALA A 135 -7.85 -18.04 3.41
N LYS A 136 -9.13 -18.36 3.19
CA LYS A 136 -9.64 -18.73 1.86
C LYS A 136 -11.06 -18.20 1.59
N PRO A 137 -11.23 -16.90 1.22
CA PRO A 137 -12.50 -16.46 0.67
C PRO A 137 -12.78 -17.25 -0.62
N THR A 138 -13.99 -17.80 -0.74
CA THR A 138 -14.48 -18.50 -1.94
C THR A 138 -14.33 -17.60 -3.17
N ARG A 139 -13.97 -18.16 -4.34
CA ARG A 139 -13.66 -17.38 -5.57
C ARG A 139 -14.78 -16.40 -5.96
N GLU A 140 -16.03 -16.73 -5.64
CA GLU A 140 -17.24 -15.93 -5.89
C GLU A 140 -17.40 -14.73 -4.95
N GLN A 141 -16.82 -14.76 -3.74
CA GLN A 141 -16.85 -13.63 -2.81
C GLN A 141 -15.79 -12.55 -3.12
N ARG A 142 -14.84 -12.83 -4.01
CA ARG A 142 -13.59 -12.05 -4.15
C ARG A 142 -13.67 -10.81 -5.03
N THR A 143 -14.68 -10.60 -5.86
CA THR A 143 -14.51 -9.66 -6.99
C THR A 143 -15.22 -8.32 -6.91
N MET A 144 -16.01 -8.02 -5.86
CA MET A 144 -16.42 -6.63 -5.59
C MET A 144 -16.82 -6.36 -4.14
N GLY A 145 -17.35 -7.34 -3.41
CA GLY A 145 -17.82 -7.15 -2.02
C GLY A 145 -16.73 -7.11 -0.94
N ASP A 146 -15.63 -7.85 -1.09
CA ASP A 146 -14.62 -8.00 -0.01
C ASP A 146 -13.90 -6.69 0.35
N LEU A 147 -13.47 -5.93 -0.66
CA LEU A 147 -12.78 -4.66 -0.44
C LEU A 147 -13.69 -3.62 0.22
N ASP A 148 -14.97 -3.59 -0.15
CA ASP A 148 -15.91 -2.64 0.41
C ASP A 148 -16.31 -3.05 1.83
N TRP A 149 -16.51 -4.34 2.11
CA TRP A 149 -16.69 -4.83 3.47
C TRP A 149 -15.50 -4.52 4.36
N LYS A 150 -14.26 -4.73 3.89
CA LYS A 150 -13.05 -4.35 4.65
C LYS A 150 -13.00 -2.86 4.98
N LYS A 151 -13.40 -1.98 4.05
CA LYS A 151 -13.49 -0.53 4.32
C LYS A 151 -14.55 -0.25 5.38
N VAL A 152 -15.75 -0.83 5.24
CA VAL A 152 -16.85 -0.63 6.19
C VAL A 152 -16.47 -1.13 7.57
N THR A 153 -16.01 -2.37 7.71
CA THR A 153 -15.59 -2.92 9.02
C THR A 153 -14.47 -2.09 9.64
N ASN A 154 -13.52 -1.61 8.83
CA ASN A 154 -12.45 -0.73 9.32
C ASN A 154 -12.98 0.60 9.88
N ILE A 155 -13.99 1.22 9.27
CA ILE A 155 -14.61 2.45 9.81
C ILE A 155 -15.18 2.20 11.22
N PHE A 156 -15.91 1.11 11.39
CA PHE A 156 -16.50 0.76 12.69
C PHE A 156 -15.44 0.36 13.72
N TRP A 157 -14.41 -0.38 13.30
CA TRP A 157 -13.27 -0.74 14.12
C TRP A 157 -12.53 0.50 14.65
N CYS A 158 -12.22 1.44 13.74
CA CYS A 158 -11.63 2.73 14.05
C CYS A 158 -12.47 3.51 15.07
N HIS A 159 -13.78 3.65 14.81
CA HIS A 159 -14.70 4.36 15.69
C HIS A 159 -14.78 3.70 17.09
N TRP A 160 -14.86 2.38 17.15
CA TRP A 160 -14.98 1.64 18.41
C TRP A 160 -13.71 1.69 19.25
N SER A 161 -12.56 1.45 18.62
CA SER A 161 -11.27 1.44 19.31
C SER A 161 -10.74 2.85 19.60
N GLY A 162 -11.20 3.86 18.87
CA GLY A 162 -10.61 5.20 18.86
C GLY A 162 -9.21 5.22 18.24
N ARG A 163 -8.86 4.21 17.43
CA ARG A 163 -7.52 3.97 16.87
C ARG A 163 -7.62 3.72 15.38
N ASP A 164 -6.93 4.54 14.59
CA ASP A 164 -7.01 4.49 13.12
C ASP A 164 -5.81 3.82 12.48
N ARG A 165 -4.66 3.84 13.17
CA ARG A 165 -3.37 3.46 12.61
C ARG A 165 -2.65 2.51 13.55
N ALA A 166 -1.76 1.69 12.98
CA ALA A 166 -0.88 0.78 13.73
C ALA A 166 -0.13 1.49 14.89
N LYS A 167 0.29 2.74 14.68
CA LYS A 167 0.98 3.55 15.70
C LYS A 167 0.08 3.93 16.88
N ASP A 168 -1.24 3.93 16.71
CA ASP A 168 -2.16 4.33 17.77
C ASP A 168 -2.30 3.20 18.80
N TRP A 169 -1.91 1.97 18.45
CA TRP A 169 -1.89 0.82 19.37
C TRP A 169 -0.72 0.86 20.38
N VAL A 170 0.23 1.80 20.23
CA VAL A 170 1.38 2.00 21.14
C VAL A 170 0.94 2.32 22.56
N ASP A 171 -0.01 3.24 22.67
CA ASP A 171 -0.52 3.69 23.96
C ASP A 171 -1.84 2.99 24.30
N TYR A 172 -2.06 1.81 23.70
CA TYR A 172 -3.23 1.03 23.98
C TYR A 172 -3.12 0.37 25.36
N LEU A 173 -3.96 0.87 26.28
CA LEU A 173 -4.15 0.26 27.58
C LEU A 173 -5.09 -0.93 27.41
N ALA A 174 -4.49 -2.10 27.17
CA ALA A 174 -5.21 -3.36 27.09
C ALA A 174 -5.97 -3.62 28.40
N GLU A 175 -7.08 -4.34 28.28
CA GLU A 175 -7.86 -4.76 29.43
C GLU A 175 -7.04 -5.72 30.31
N THR A 176 -7.29 -5.70 31.62
CA THR A 176 -6.56 -6.56 32.56
C THR A 176 -7.10 -7.99 32.52
N GLU A 177 -6.27 -8.96 32.86
CA GLU A 177 -6.68 -10.36 32.99
C GLU A 177 -7.83 -10.52 33.99
N ALA A 178 -7.74 -9.84 35.15
CA ALA A 178 -8.77 -9.88 36.18
C ALA A 178 -10.13 -9.35 35.71
N THR A 179 -10.17 -8.34 34.83
CA THR A 179 -11.42 -7.88 34.21
C THR A 179 -11.93 -8.93 33.23
N SER A 180 -11.06 -9.45 32.36
CA SER A 180 -11.44 -10.44 31.34
C SER A 180 -12.00 -11.75 31.94
N LEU A 181 -11.46 -12.20 33.08
CA LEU A 181 -11.93 -13.37 33.81
C LEU A 181 -13.29 -13.13 34.47
N ARG A 182 -13.54 -11.93 35.02
CA ARG A 182 -14.83 -11.58 35.62
C ARG A 182 -15.98 -11.59 34.61
N CYS A 183 -15.72 -11.19 33.37
CA CYS A 183 -16.71 -11.24 32.30
C CYS A 183 -17.02 -12.70 31.90
N THR A 184 -15.99 -13.54 31.87
CA THR A 184 -16.13 -14.98 31.61
C THR A 184 -17.00 -15.68 32.67
N ALA A 185 -16.93 -15.23 33.91
CA ALA A 185 -17.76 -15.73 35.02
C ALA A 185 -19.20 -15.16 35.04
N GLY A 186 -19.63 -14.43 34.00
CA GLY A 186 -20.97 -13.83 33.91
C GLY A 186 -21.18 -12.57 34.76
N GLY A 187 -20.12 -12.02 35.36
CA GLY A 187 -20.23 -10.92 36.33
C GLY A 187 -20.21 -9.51 35.74
N ILE A 188 -19.64 -9.30 34.54
CA ILE A 188 -19.51 -7.98 33.91
C ILE A 188 -19.94 -8.08 32.45
N GLN A 189 -20.88 -7.24 32.02
CA GLN A 189 -21.27 -7.12 30.62
C GLN A 189 -20.26 -6.30 29.84
N ALA A 190 -19.99 -6.68 28.60
CA ALA A 190 -19.04 -6.01 27.70
C ALA A 190 -19.37 -4.56 27.34
N GLN A 191 -20.52 -4.05 27.78
CA GLN A 191 -20.89 -2.64 27.60
C GLN A 191 -20.08 -1.66 28.46
N ALA A 192 -19.44 -2.13 29.54
CA ALA A 192 -18.74 -1.23 30.48
C ALA A 192 -17.33 -0.80 30.02
N SER A 193 -16.68 -1.57 29.14
CA SER A 193 -15.33 -1.29 28.62
C SER A 193 -15.24 -1.70 27.15
N SER A 194 -14.80 -0.79 26.30
CA SER A 194 -14.53 -1.06 24.87
C SER A 194 -13.12 -1.60 24.62
N LYS A 195 -12.38 -1.94 25.69
CA LYS A 195 -10.97 -2.34 25.61
C LYS A 195 -10.83 -3.86 25.44
N PHE A 196 -10.09 -4.28 24.42
CA PHE A 196 -9.66 -5.64 24.18
C PHE A 196 -8.58 -6.07 25.17
N TYR A 197 -8.57 -7.36 25.48
CA TYR A 197 -7.53 -8.03 26.24
C TYR A 197 -6.44 -8.52 25.28
N PHE A 198 -5.17 -8.21 25.57
CA PHE A 198 -4.01 -8.60 24.75
C PHE A 198 -2.97 -9.43 25.51
N GLY A 199 -3.33 -9.97 26.67
CA GLY A 199 -2.46 -10.88 27.42
C GLY A 199 -2.41 -12.29 26.83
N SER A 200 -1.90 -13.23 27.64
CA SER A 200 -1.80 -14.64 27.25
C SER A 200 -3.19 -15.22 26.96
N GLY A 201 -3.34 -15.92 25.83
CA GLY A 201 -4.64 -16.50 25.44
C GLY A 201 -5.66 -15.49 24.88
N TRP A 202 -5.24 -14.29 24.46
CA TRP A 202 -6.16 -13.28 23.89
C TRP A 202 -7.05 -13.79 22.75
N GLN A 203 -6.58 -14.78 21.98
CA GLN A 203 -7.30 -15.37 20.85
C GLN A 203 -8.53 -16.16 21.29
N THR A 204 -8.42 -16.86 22.42
CA THR A 204 -9.48 -17.71 22.97
C THR A 204 -10.30 -16.97 24.03
N CYS A 205 -9.87 -15.78 24.44
CA CYS A 205 -10.53 -14.97 25.45
C CYS A 205 -11.97 -14.62 25.05
N LEU A 206 -12.94 -15.07 25.87
CA LEU A 206 -14.37 -14.85 25.66
C LEU A 206 -14.73 -13.36 25.66
N TRP A 207 -14.04 -12.55 26.45
CA TRP A 207 -14.20 -11.10 26.47
C TRP A 207 -13.99 -10.46 25.09
N ASN A 208 -12.91 -10.82 24.40
CA ASN A 208 -12.63 -10.31 23.07
C ASN A 208 -13.72 -10.76 22.08
N LYS A 209 -14.16 -12.02 22.14
CA LYS A 209 -15.23 -12.54 21.28
C LYS A 209 -16.53 -11.74 21.46
N GLN A 210 -16.96 -11.48 22.70
CA GLN A 210 -18.14 -10.68 23.00
C GLN A 210 -18.03 -9.24 22.46
N LEU A 211 -16.87 -8.61 22.56
CA LEU A 211 -16.65 -7.28 21.98
C LEU A 211 -16.76 -7.28 20.45
N LEU A 212 -16.25 -8.32 19.78
CA LEU A 212 -16.38 -8.47 18.33
C LEU A 212 -17.86 -8.71 17.92
N GLU A 213 -18.61 -9.49 18.69
CA GLU A 213 -20.05 -9.69 18.46
C GLU A 213 -20.84 -8.39 18.59
N LEU A 214 -20.56 -7.59 19.63
CA LEU A 214 -21.16 -6.27 19.82
C LEU A 214 -20.82 -5.33 18.64
N LEU A 215 -19.58 -5.38 18.15
CA LEU A 215 -19.15 -4.64 16.96
C LEU A 215 -19.93 -5.04 15.71
N VAL A 216 -20.08 -6.34 15.45
CA VAL A 216 -20.85 -6.84 14.31
C VAL A 216 -22.32 -6.43 14.42
N LYS A 217 -22.93 -6.59 15.60
CA LYS A 217 -24.31 -6.18 15.86
C LYS A 217 -24.50 -4.68 15.62
N HIS A 218 -23.63 -3.85 16.18
CA HIS A 218 -23.70 -2.40 16.01
C HIS A 218 -23.56 -1.97 14.55
N MET A 219 -22.64 -2.60 13.82
CA MET A 219 -22.46 -2.33 12.39
C MET A 219 -23.69 -2.72 11.57
N LEU A 220 -24.28 -3.89 11.83
CA LEU A 220 -25.51 -4.33 11.13
C LEU A 220 -26.70 -3.44 11.44
N GLU A 221 -26.87 -3.00 12.69
CA GLU A 221 -27.89 -2.03 13.09
C GLU A 221 -27.72 -0.69 12.34
N LYS A 222 -26.50 -0.18 12.24
CA LYS A 222 -26.20 1.06 11.51
C LYS A 222 -26.39 0.91 10.00
N ARG A 223 -26.10 -0.26 9.43
CA ARG A 223 -26.40 -0.57 8.02
C ARG A 223 -27.90 -0.65 7.76
N ALA A 224 -28.67 -1.24 8.66
CA ALA A 224 -30.13 -1.31 8.54
C ALA A 224 -30.78 0.08 8.65
N ALA A 225 -30.23 0.96 9.49
CA ALA A 225 -30.71 2.33 9.64
C ALA A 225 -30.40 3.23 8.42
N ASP A 226 -29.30 2.97 7.70
CA ASP A 226 -28.90 3.75 6.52
C ASP A 226 -28.30 2.83 5.42
N PRO A 227 -29.16 2.14 4.64
CA PRO A 227 -28.70 1.21 3.61
C PRO A 227 -27.88 1.89 2.50
N ASN A 228 -28.23 3.14 2.17
CA ASN A 228 -27.61 3.89 1.08
C ASN A 228 -26.17 4.32 1.42
N LYS A 229 -25.88 4.58 2.69
CA LYS A 229 -24.54 5.01 3.13
C LYS A 229 -23.48 3.91 2.99
N TYR A 230 -23.84 2.66 3.27
CA TYR A 230 -22.87 1.57 3.30
C TYR A 230 -22.91 0.70 2.04
N ASN A 231 -24.00 0.69 1.25
CA ASN A 231 -24.18 0.04 -0.06
C ASN A 231 -23.27 -1.18 -0.34
N VAL A 232 -23.26 -2.14 0.59
CA VAL A 232 -22.50 -3.40 0.51
C VAL A 232 -23.47 -4.58 0.43
N PRO A 233 -23.11 -5.66 -0.28
CA PRO A 233 -23.95 -6.84 -0.39
C PRO A 233 -24.11 -7.55 0.96
N ASP A 234 -25.21 -8.28 1.16
CA ASP A 234 -25.39 -9.10 2.36
C ASP A 234 -24.30 -10.18 2.47
N VAL A 235 -23.80 -10.37 3.68
CA VAL A 235 -22.78 -11.37 4.00
C VAL A 235 -23.12 -12.05 5.32
N SER A 236 -22.56 -13.24 5.54
CA SER A 236 -22.80 -13.99 6.77
C SER A 236 -22.20 -13.30 8.00
N HIS A 237 -22.82 -13.51 9.16
CA HIS A 237 -22.29 -13.04 10.45
C HIS A 237 -20.86 -13.55 10.70
N GLY A 238 -20.60 -14.83 10.39
CA GLY A 238 -19.27 -15.45 10.54
C GLY A 238 -18.19 -14.76 9.69
N TYR A 239 -18.53 -14.28 8.50
CA TYR A 239 -17.60 -13.51 7.66
C TYR A 239 -17.23 -12.17 8.30
N LEU A 240 -18.20 -11.46 8.87
CA LEU A 240 -17.96 -10.18 9.56
C LEU A 240 -17.12 -10.38 10.83
N MET A 241 -17.41 -11.42 11.60
CA MET A 241 -16.59 -11.83 12.74
C MET A 241 -15.15 -12.12 12.33
N ALA A 242 -14.95 -12.84 11.21
CA ALA A 242 -13.63 -13.12 10.67
C ALA A 242 -12.85 -11.84 10.28
N LEU A 243 -13.52 -10.84 9.69
CA LEU A 243 -12.91 -9.55 9.38
C LEU A 243 -12.44 -8.82 10.64
N TYR A 244 -13.32 -8.68 11.65
CA TYR A 244 -12.95 -8.02 12.91
C TYR A 244 -11.90 -8.79 13.71
N TYR A 245 -11.94 -10.12 13.67
CA TYR A 245 -10.88 -10.94 14.28
C TYR A 245 -9.53 -10.72 13.58
N GLY A 246 -9.53 -10.54 12.25
CA GLY A 246 -8.36 -10.10 11.50
C GLY A 246 -7.80 -8.77 12.01
N SER A 247 -8.67 -7.76 12.18
CA SER A 247 -8.29 -6.47 12.75
C SER A 247 -7.77 -6.58 14.19
N LEU A 248 -8.37 -7.41 15.03
CA LEU A 248 -7.92 -7.68 16.39
C LEU A 248 -6.52 -8.33 16.41
N LYS A 249 -6.27 -9.29 15.52
CA LYS A 249 -4.97 -9.94 15.36
C LYS A 249 -3.88 -8.96 14.93
N GLU A 250 -4.19 -8.09 13.97
CA GLU A 250 -3.28 -7.03 13.54
C GLU A 250 -2.98 -6.06 14.69
N ALA A 251 -4.01 -5.61 15.40
CA ALA A 251 -3.88 -4.74 16.57
C ALA A 251 -3.02 -5.35 17.67
N HIS A 252 -3.27 -6.62 18.03
CA HIS A 252 -2.43 -7.35 18.99
C HIS A 252 -0.98 -7.46 18.49
N ALA A 253 -0.76 -7.77 17.21
CA ALA A 253 0.59 -7.86 16.66
C ALA A 253 1.33 -6.53 16.72
N GLU A 254 0.67 -5.41 16.47
CA GLU A 254 1.27 -4.08 16.61
C GLU A 254 1.53 -3.73 18.09
N TRP A 255 0.55 -3.95 18.97
CA TRP A 255 0.69 -3.74 20.42
C TRP A 255 1.82 -4.57 21.03
N SER A 256 1.91 -5.85 20.67
CA SER A 256 2.94 -6.78 21.15
C SER A 256 4.35 -6.36 20.72
N ARG A 257 4.53 -5.82 19.51
CA ARG A 257 5.83 -5.30 19.05
C ARG A 257 6.33 -4.12 19.90
N GLN A 258 5.41 -3.39 20.52
CA GLN A 258 5.68 -2.18 21.30
C GLN A 258 5.85 -2.49 22.79
N GLN A 259 5.62 -3.73 23.22
CA GLN A 259 5.85 -4.13 24.61
C GLN A 259 7.36 -4.17 24.92
N PRO A 260 7.76 -3.82 26.15
CA PRO A 260 9.14 -3.97 26.61
C PRO A 260 9.61 -5.42 26.56
N ARG A 261 10.84 -5.61 26.12
CA ARG A 261 11.58 -6.88 26.20
C ARG A 261 12.40 -6.91 27.49
N GLY A 262 12.93 -8.07 27.88
CA GLY A 262 13.65 -8.22 29.16
C GLY A 262 14.71 -7.14 29.40
N GLY A 263 14.53 -6.35 30.46
CA GLY A 263 15.40 -5.23 30.84
C GLY A 263 15.16 -3.90 30.09
N GLU A 264 14.31 -3.89 29.06
CA GLU A 264 13.94 -2.69 28.29
C GLU A 264 12.95 -1.83 29.07
N THR A 265 13.12 -0.50 29.05
CA THR A 265 12.10 0.39 29.60
C THR A 265 10.93 0.56 28.62
N THR A 266 9.79 1.05 29.09
CA THR A 266 8.66 1.43 28.21
C THR A 266 9.03 2.53 27.22
N HIS A 267 9.98 3.40 27.55
CA HIS A 267 10.47 4.42 26.62
C HIS A 267 11.28 3.79 25.48
N ASP A 268 12.24 2.91 25.80
CA ASP A 268 13.08 2.25 24.79
C ASP A 268 12.25 1.40 23.82
N ALA A 269 11.24 0.69 24.33
CA ALA A 269 10.31 -0.10 23.52
C ALA A 269 9.55 0.76 22.50
N ARG A 270 9.16 1.99 22.89
CA ARG A 270 8.51 2.97 22.00
C ARG A 270 9.47 3.48 20.93
N VAL A 271 10.70 3.82 21.28
CA VAL A 271 11.74 4.27 20.33
C VAL A 271 12.01 3.18 19.31
N ARG A 272 12.27 1.94 19.75
CA ARG A 272 12.47 0.77 18.88
C ARG A 272 11.29 0.54 17.94
N ALA A 273 10.06 0.63 18.44
CA ALA A 273 8.88 0.46 17.61
C ALA A 273 8.71 1.59 16.57
N ALA A 274 9.03 2.83 16.94
CA ALA A 274 8.99 3.98 16.04
C ALA A 274 10.01 3.81 14.89
N GLU A 275 11.26 3.44 15.21
CA GLU A 275 12.29 3.17 14.20
C GLU A 275 11.89 2.04 13.24
N TYR A 276 11.36 0.94 13.78
CA TYR A 276 10.86 -0.17 12.97
C TYR A 276 9.74 0.27 12.03
N ASN A 277 8.80 1.08 12.52
CA ASN A 277 7.68 1.59 11.72
C ASN A 277 8.16 2.53 10.61
N THR A 278 9.14 3.40 10.89
CA THR A 278 9.78 4.25 9.89
C THR A 278 10.42 3.41 8.78
N LYS A 279 11.29 2.46 9.14
CA LYS A 279 11.93 1.54 8.18
C LYS A 279 10.92 0.72 7.37
N ARG A 280 9.86 0.22 8.02
CA ARG A 280 8.77 -0.53 7.35
C ARG A 280 8.02 0.37 6.37
N ARG A 281 7.72 1.62 6.75
CA ARG A 281 7.04 2.60 5.90
C ARG A 281 7.87 2.92 4.66
N GLU A 282 9.16 3.21 4.84
CA GLU A 282 10.10 3.46 3.73
C GLU A 282 10.15 2.27 2.77
N ARG A 283 10.29 1.05 3.30
CA ARG A 283 10.25 -0.18 2.49
C ARG A 283 8.94 -0.31 1.71
N ASN A 284 7.79 -0.07 2.36
CA ASN A 284 6.48 -0.15 1.71
C ASN A 284 6.31 0.90 0.61
N ILE A 285 6.77 2.14 0.84
CA ILE A 285 6.79 3.20 -0.16
C ILE A 285 7.66 2.79 -1.35
N GLY A 286 8.88 2.32 -1.09
CA GLY A 286 9.80 1.82 -2.11
C GLY A 286 9.17 0.70 -2.94
N ASN A 287 8.59 -0.31 -2.30
CA ASN A 287 7.93 -1.43 -2.98
C ASN A 287 6.71 -0.98 -3.79
N SER A 288 5.90 -0.06 -3.26
CA SER A 288 4.75 0.50 -3.97
C SER A 288 5.17 1.24 -5.24
N ARG A 289 6.21 2.09 -5.14
CA ARG A 289 6.80 2.80 -6.29
C ARG A 289 7.35 1.83 -7.34
N LYS A 290 8.09 0.81 -6.91
CA LYS A 290 8.59 -0.27 -7.79
C LYS A 290 7.46 -0.97 -8.53
N GLN A 291 6.39 -1.33 -7.82
CA GLN A 291 5.21 -1.97 -8.40
C GLN A 291 4.50 -1.05 -9.39
N ALA A 292 4.33 0.24 -9.06
CA ALA A 292 3.72 1.21 -9.94
C ALA A 292 4.53 1.40 -11.24
N LYS A 293 5.86 1.48 -11.13
CA LYS A 293 6.77 1.55 -12.28
C LYS A 293 6.69 0.30 -13.16
N PHE A 294 6.71 -0.89 -12.57
CA PHE A 294 6.50 -2.15 -13.29
C PHE A 294 5.19 -2.14 -14.07
N LYS A 295 4.06 -1.84 -13.41
CA LYS A 295 2.74 -1.76 -14.05
C LYS A 295 2.70 -0.74 -15.19
N ARG A 296 3.32 0.44 -15.00
CA ARG A 296 3.44 1.47 -16.04
C ARG A 296 4.18 0.95 -17.26
N ARG A 297 5.33 0.30 -17.07
CA ARG A 297 6.15 -0.27 -18.15
C ARG A 297 5.43 -1.37 -18.92
N ILE A 298 4.74 -2.29 -18.22
CA ILE A 298 3.86 -3.29 -18.84
C ILE A 298 2.77 -2.64 -19.70
N SER A 299 2.15 -1.57 -19.18
CA SER A 299 1.14 -0.83 -19.93
C SER A 299 1.71 -0.16 -21.19
N ILE A 300 2.91 0.43 -21.12
CA ILE A 300 3.57 1.04 -22.27
C ILE A 300 3.89 -0.02 -23.33
N ALA A 301 4.54 -1.12 -22.94
CA ALA A 301 4.86 -2.21 -23.87
C ALA A 301 3.59 -2.76 -24.53
N SER A 302 2.52 -2.96 -23.78
CA SER A 302 1.22 -3.41 -24.32
C SER A 302 0.61 -2.42 -25.32
N LYS A 303 0.75 -1.11 -25.10
CA LYS A 303 0.33 -0.08 -26.07
C LYS A 303 1.19 -0.12 -27.32
N MET A 304 2.50 -0.30 -27.18
CA MET A 304 3.42 -0.38 -28.30
C MET A 304 3.16 -1.59 -29.19
N ILE A 305 2.86 -2.76 -28.62
CA ILE A 305 2.41 -3.94 -29.37
C ILE A 305 1.20 -3.59 -30.25
N ARG A 306 0.19 -2.91 -29.69
CA ARG A 306 -1.00 -2.50 -30.44
C ARG A 306 -0.67 -1.52 -31.56
N ILE A 307 0.19 -0.54 -31.29
CA ILE A 307 0.62 0.47 -32.28
C ILE A 307 1.40 -0.18 -33.43
N SER A 308 2.35 -1.08 -33.13
CA SER A 308 3.11 -1.82 -34.15
C SER A 308 2.20 -2.73 -34.97
N GLY A 309 1.27 -3.44 -34.31
CA GLY A 309 0.28 -4.29 -34.99
C GLY A 309 -0.61 -3.49 -35.95
N ALA A 310 -1.09 -2.32 -35.53
CA ALA A 310 -1.89 -1.43 -36.39
C ALA A 310 -1.11 -0.89 -37.60
N LYS A 311 0.23 -0.84 -37.51
CA LYS A 311 1.12 -0.43 -38.61
C LYS A 311 1.56 -1.59 -39.51
N GLY A 312 1.21 -2.83 -39.19
CA GLY A 312 1.72 -4.03 -39.88
C GLY A 312 3.22 -4.30 -39.62
N ASP A 313 3.79 -3.73 -38.56
CA ASP A 313 5.19 -3.94 -38.17
C ASP A 313 5.32 -5.18 -37.28
N THR A 314 5.45 -6.36 -37.91
CA THR A 314 5.56 -7.65 -37.22
C THR A 314 6.78 -7.73 -36.32
N ASN A 315 7.93 -7.25 -36.79
CA ASN A 315 9.16 -7.21 -36.00
C ASN A 315 9.00 -6.36 -34.74
N GLY A 316 8.30 -5.22 -34.84
CA GLY A 316 7.96 -4.40 -33.68
C GLY A 316 7.04 -5.11 -32.70
N VAL A 317 6.01 -5.81 -33.19
CA VAL A 317 5.11 -6.61 -32.34
C VAL A 317 5.90 -7.65 -31.55
N ASP A 318 6.79 -8.40 -32.21
CA ASP A 318 7.58 -9.45 -31.57
C ASP A 318 8.54 -8.88 -30.53
N ALA A 319 9.27 -7.81 -30.87
CA ALA A 319 10.20 -7.16 -29.95
C ALA A 319 9.50 -6.62 -28.68
N TRP A 320 8.35 -5.96 -28.82
CA TRP A 320 7.60 -5.45 -27.67
C TRP A 320 6.91 -6.55 -26.86
N THR A 321 6.54 -7.66 -27.50
CA THR A 321 6.00 -8.85 -26.82
C THR A 321 7.08 -9.49 -25.97
N TRP A 322 8.29 -9.71 -26.53
CA TRP A 322 9.45 -10.18 -25.77
C TRP A 322 9.78 -9.23 -24.61
N LEU A 323 9.79 -7.91 -24.83
CA LEU A 323 10.05 -6.94 -23.76
C LEU A 323 9.01 -7.04 -22.62
N ARG A 324 7.74 -7.29 -22.95
CA ARG A 324 6.65 -7.36 -21.96
C ARG A 324 6.66 -8.68 -21.20
N ASP A 325 6.71 -9.79 -21.91
CA ASP A 325 6.41 -11.11 -21.36
C ASP A 325 7.68 -11.78 -20.81
N GLU A 326 8.77 -11.75 -21.57
CA GLU A 326 10.03 -12.36 -21.15
C GLU A 326 10.85 -11.40 -20.28
N PHE A 327 11.17 -10.22 -20.81
CA PHE A 327 12.09 -9.31 -20.13
C PHE A 327 11.48 -8.71 -18.84
N LEU A 328 10.33 -8.03 -18.94
CA LEU A 328 9.65 -7.47 -17.76
C LEU A 328 9.06 -8.57 -16.88
N GLY A 329 8.57 -9.67 -17.45
CA GLY A 329 8.03 -10.81 -16.68
C GLY A 329 9.09 -11.44 -15.77
N ASN A 330 10.33 -11.58 -16.26
CA ASN A 330 11.45 -12.05 -15.46
C ASN A 330 11.95 -10.99 -14.46
N LEU A 331 11.99 -9.71 -14.85
CA LEU A 331 12.48 -8.63 -13.98
C LEU A 331 11.55 -8.34 -12.79
N GLN A 332 10.24 -8.50 -12.99
CA GLN A 332 9.17 -8.22 -12.02
C GLN A 332 9.26 -6.81 -11.39
N SER A 333 8.50 -6.56 -10.32
CA SER A 333 8.65 -5.31 -9.56
C SER A 333 9.94 -5.25 -8.74
N GLY A 334 10.52 -6.39 -8.35
CA GLY A 334 11.76 -6.45 -7.57
C GLY A 334 12.96 -5.86 -8.30
N GLY A 335 13.05 -6.04 -9.62
CA GLY A 335 14.11 -5.47 -10.47
C GLY A 335 13.89 -4.01 -10.86
N MET A 336 12.78 -3.38 -10.46
CA MET A 336 12.54 -1.96 -10.67
C MET A 336 13.34 -1.12 -9.66
N SER A 337 13.91 0.00 -10.12
CA SER A 337 14.52 0.97 -9.21
C SER A 337 13.42 1.78 -8.48
N SER A 338 13.53 1.85 -7.15
CA SER A 338 12.79 2.81 -6.33
C SER A 338 13.52 4.15 -6.41
N GLU A 339 13.24 4.92 -7.45
CA GLU A 339 13.64 6.33 -7.51
C GLU A 339 13.00 7.07 -6.33
N GLU A 340 13.77 7.95 -5.69
CA GLU A 340 13.28 8.82 -4.62
C GLU A 340 13.29 10.26 -5.11
N ASP A 341 12.23 10.99 -4.79
CA ASP A 341 12.22 12.44 -4.85
C ASP A 341 13.05 12.89 -3.65
N GLU A 342 14.27 13.35 -3.89
CA GLU A 342 15.07 13.98 -2.87
C GLU A 342 14.92 15.49 -3.05
N ILE A 343 14.42 16.17 -2.02
CA ILE A 343 14.48 17.63 -2.02
C ILE A 343 15.92 17.94 -1.63
N ALA A 344 16.72 18.26 -2.65
CA ALA A 344 18.08 18.71 -2.46
C ALA A 344 18.10 20.23 -2.59
N ASP A 345 18.69 20.90 -1.62
CA ASP A 345 18.95 22.32 -1.74
C ASP A 345 20.04 22.52 -2.79
N VAL A 346 19.66 23.08 -3.93
CA VAL A 346 20.60 23.38 -5.01
C VAL A 346 20.93 24.85 -4.95
N THR A 347 22.21 25.17 -4.79
CA THR A 347 22.67 26.54 -4.96
C THR A 347 22.63 26.90 -6.45
N HIS A 348 21.68 27.73 -6.87
CA HIS A 348 21.59 28.25 -8.22
C HIS A 348 22.07 29.70 -8.23
N ASN A 349 23.17 29.98 -8.92
CA ASN A 349 23.78 31.33 -9.01
C ASN A 349 24.17 31.97 -7.65
N GLY A 350 24.55 31.15 -6.67
CA GLY A 350 24.93 31.64 -5.33
C GLY A 350 23.75 31.80 -4.37
N GLU A 351 22.51 31.64 -4.83
CA GLU A 351 21.32 31.59 -3.98
C GLU A 351 20.90 30.13 -3.73
N MET A 352 20.64 29.78 -2.47
CA MET A 352 20.06 28.48 -2.14
C MET A 352 18.61 28.44 -2.64
N ALA A 353 18.35 27.65 -3.68
CA ALA A 353 17.02 27.35 -4.15
C ALA A 353 16.70 25.88 -3.84
N SER A 354 15.74 25.64 -2.96
CA SER A 354 15.26 24.28 -2.72
C SER A 354 14.55 23.78 -3.98
N THR A 355 15.18 22.84 -4.68
CA THR A 355 14.63 22.24 -5.90
C THR A 355 14.45 20.75 -5.66
N THR A 356 13.27 20.22 -5.95
CA THR A 356 13.10 18.76 -5.92
C THR A 356 13.94 18.15 -7.04
N ILE A 357 14.90 17.31 -6.67
CA ILE A 357 15.71 16.51 -7.58
C ILE A 357 15.23 15.06 -7.48
N HIS A 358 15.17 14.35 -8.61
CA HIS A 358 14.98 12.90 -8.52
C HIS A 358 16.33 12.23 -8.34
N GLY A 359 16.52 11.60 -7.18
CA GLY A 359 17.60 10.68 -6.92
C GLY A 359 17.35 9.37 -7.68
N ILE A 360 18.12 9.14 -8.74
CA ILE A 360 18.12 7.90 -9.49
C ILE A 360 19.11 6.95 -8.84
N LYS A 361 18.59 5.95 -8.14
CA LYS A 361 19.38 4.84 -7.62
C LYS A 361 19.77 3.91 -8.79
N ILE A 362 21.04 3.96 -9.20
CA ILE A 362 21.63 3.05 -10.19
C ILE A 362 21.91 1.72 -9.51
N CYS A 363 21.41 0.62 -10.06
CA CYS A 363 21.72 -0.72 -9.60
C CYS A 363 23.01 -1.18 -10.29
N PRO A 364 24.18 -1.20 -9.60
CA PRO A 364 25.46 -1.49 -10.25
C PRO A 364 25.55 -2.93 -10.76
N TRP A 365 24.82 -3.86 -10.12
CA TRP A 365 24.75 -5.26 -10.54
C TRP A 365 23.96 -5.49 -11.82
N ARG A 366 23.28 -4.48 -12.37
CA ARG A 366 22.33 -4.66 -13.47
C ARG A 366 23.04 -4.47 -14.82
N ALA A 367 22.92 -5.48 -15.69
CA ALA A 367 23.47 -5.44 -17.04
C ALA A 367 23.06 -4.17 -17.82
N LYS A 368 24.02 -3.60 -18.57
CA LYS A 368 23.81 -2.36 -19.35
C LYS A 368 22.63 -2.45 -20.31
N GLU A 369 22.44 -3.60 -20.93
CA GLU A 369 21.35 -3.90 -21.86
C GLU A 369 19.98 -3.78 -21.18
N VAL A 370 19.88 -4.19 -19.91
CA VAL A 370 18.65 -4.05 -19.11
C VAL A 370 18.34 -2.57 -18.93
N ASN A 371 19.34 -1.74 -18.61
CA ASN A 371 19.14 -0.29 -18.49
C ASN A 371 18.73 0.33 -19.82
N SER A 372 19.36 -0.05 -20.94
CA SER A 372 18.97 0.41 -22.28
C SER A 372 17.52 0.05 -22.63
N ASN A 373 17.10 -1.18 -22.35
CA ASN A 373 15.72 -1.63 -22.57
C ASN A 373 14.71 -0.89 -21.69
N LEU A 374 15.05 -0.65 -20.42
CA LEU A 374 14.21 0.13 -19.51
C LEU A 374 14.09 1.60 -19.95
N MET A 375 15.19 2.21 -20.39
CA MET A 375 15.19 3.57 -20.94
C MET A 375 14.37 3.65 -22.24
N LEU A 376 14.46 2.64 -23.11
CA LEU A 376 13.62 2.52 -24.30
C LEU A 376 12.14 2.53 -23.92
N ILE A 377 11.72 1.66 -23.00
CA ILE A 377 10.31 1.58 -22.55
C ILE A 377 9.87 2.93 -21.97
N ASP A 378 10.65 3.52 -21.07
CA ASP A 378 10.29 4.79 -20.42
C ASP A 378 10.24 5.95 -21.42
N GLY A 379 11.11 5.95 -22.43
CA GLY A 379 11.12 6.93 -23.53
C GLY A 379 9.84 6.90 -24.37
N MET A 380 9.21 5.73 -24.52
CA MET A 380 7.93 5.60 -25.24
C MET A 380 6.73 6.09 -24.41
N ALA A 381 6.91 6.38 -23.12
CA ALA A 381 5.83 6.91 -22.28
C ALA A 381 5.36 8.29 -22.74
N THR A 382 6.27 9.12 -23.28
CA THR A 382 5.92 10.46 -23.81
C THR A 382 5.08 10.33 -25.08
N LEU A 383 5.41 9.39 -25.96
CA LEU A 383 4.69 9.14 -27.20
C LEU A 383 3.29 8.55 -26.97
N THR A 384 3.12 7.78 -25.90
CA THR A 384 1.87 7.09 -25.56
C THR A 384 0.98 7.85 -24.57
N SER A 385 1.46 8.97 -24.03
CA SER A 385 0.70 9.83 -23.12
C SER A 385 0.00 10.92 -23.92
N THR A 386 -1.31 10.77 -24.13
CA THR A 386 -2.15 11.75 -24.81
C THR A 386 -2.43 13.01 -23.99
N THR A 387 -2.10 13.02 -22.69
CA THR A 387 -2.73 13.95 -21.73
C THR A 387 -1.79 14.82 -20.90
N SER A 388 -0.47 14.75 -21.09
CA SER A 388 0.48 15.55 -20.28
C SER A 388 1.37 16.41 -21.16
N ARG A 389 0.86 17.57 -21.59
CA ARG A 389 1.67 18.61 -22.28
C ARG A 389 2.62 19.37 -21.33
N ASN A 390 2.50 19.16 -20.01
CA ASN A 390 3.25 19.93 -18.99
C ASN A 390 4.08 19.05 -18.04
N ALA A 391 4.53 17.87 -18.48
CA ALA A 391 5.47 17.08 -17.68
C ALA A 391 6.81 17.83 -17.61
N ARG A 392 7.01 18.63 -16.55
CA ARG A 392 8.27 19.30 -16.27
C ARG A 392 9.35 18.24 -16.11
N MET A 393 10.42 18.32 -16.91
CA MET A 393 11.61 17.51 -16.66
C MET A 393 12.27 18.05 -15.41
N TRP A 394 12.17 17.29 -14.34
CA TRP A 394 12.86 17.57 -13.09
C TRP A 394 14.35 17.19 -13.23
N ALA A 395 15.21 17.92 -12.52
CA ALA A 395 16.62 17.57 -12.43
C ALA A 395 16.78 16.16 -11.84
N ARG A 396 17.83 15.46 -12.27
CA ARG A 396 18.13 14.09 -11.86
C ARG A 396 19.56 14.05 -11.34
N THR A 397 19.74 13.40 -10.19
CA THR A 397 21.07 13.07 -9.65
C THR A 397 21.16 11.56 -9.55
N GLU A 398 22.28 11.01 -10.00
CA GLU A 398 22.53 9.57 -9.94
C GLU A 398 23.26 9.24 -8.63
N THR A 399 22.75 8.23 -7.92
CA THR A 399 23.36 7.70 -6.71
C THR A 399 23.49 6.19 -6.87
N GLN A 400 24.62 5.60 -6.48
CA GLN A 400 24.76 4.15 -6.52
C GLN A 400 23.84 3.52 -5.47
N SER A 401 23.15 2.45 -5.86
CA SER A 401 22.27 1.70 -4.99
C SER A 401 23.04 0.65 -4.21
N GLU A 402 22.89 0.62 -2.89
CA GLU A 402 23.40 -0.46 -2.02
C GLU A 402 22.52 -1.72 -2.08
N THR A 403 21.49 -1.74 -2.92
CA THR A 403 20.55 -2.87 -2.97
C THR A 403 21.20 -4.07 -3.63
N PHE A 404 21.22 -5.22 -2.95
CA PHE A 404 21.64 -6.49 -3.54
C PHE A 404 20.75 -6.92 -4.73
N PRO A 405 21.31 -7.68 -5.68
CA PRO A 405 20.53 -8.28 -6.76
C PRO A 405 19.40 -9.18 -6.22
N PRO A 406 18.20 -9.18 -6.83
CA PRO A 406 17.16 -10.14 -6.49
C PRO A 406 17.65 -11.57 -6.79
N ILE A 407 17.38 -12.53 -5.89
CA ILE A 407 17.94 -13.90 -5.92
C ILE A 407 17.50 -14.74 -7.15
N ARG A 408 16.52 -14.26 -7.94
CA ARG A 408 15.85 -15.05 -8.98
C ARG A 408 15.83 -14.38 -10.35
N LEU A 409 16.70 -13.41 -10.63
CA LEU A 409 16.80 -12.92 -12.00
C LEU A 409 17.67 -13.88 -12.84
N PRO A 410 17.38 -14.04 -14.13
CA PRO A 410 18.27 -14.73 -15.06
C PRO A 410 19.69 -14.16 -15.00
N ARG A 411 20.70 -15.01 -15.18
CA ARG A 411 22.11 -14.61 -15.07
C ARG A 411 22.48 -13.47 -16.03
N GLU A 412 21.83 -13.44 -17.20
CA GLU A 412 21.97 -12.42 -18.24
C GLU A 412 21.54 -11.02 -17.80
N MET A 413 20.81 -10.89 -16.70
CA MET A 413 20.37 -9.60 -16.15
C MET A 413 21.43 -8.94 -15.27
N TYR A 414 22.53 -9.65 -14.98
CA TYR A 414 23.63 -9.14 -14.18
C TYR A 414 24.82 -8.76 -15.07
N ASP A 415 25.52 -7.68 -14.69
CA ASP A 415 26.86 -7.47 -15.24
C ASP A 415 27.74 -8.66 -14.83
N ALA A 416 28.47 -9.22 -15.79
CA ALA A 416 29.32 -10.38 -15.57
C ALA A 416 30.58 -9.96 -14.80
N ASP A 417 30.52 -10.04 -13.48
CA ASP A 417 31.71 -10.10 -12.62
C ASP A 417 32.15 -11.56 -12.38
#